data_AF-A0A3D3MA78-F1
#
_entry.id   AF-A0A3D3MA78-F1
#
_cell.length_a   1.000
_cell.length_b   1.000
_cell.length_c   1.000
_cell.angle_alpha   90.00
_cell.angle_beta   90.00
_cell.angle_gamma   90.00
#
_symmetry.space_group_name_H-M   'P 1'
#
loop_
_entity.id
_entity.type
_entity.pdbx_description
1 polymer ?
#
loop_
_entity_poly.entity_id
_entity_poly.type
_entity_poly.pdbx_seq_one_letter_code
_entity_poly.pdbx_strand_id
1 'polypeptide(L)'
;DTHLGAAQQSLRPPARALSHWHLALALAAGAISGVVRSKTGRVLVVKGDTHKDKTLQREFTEREDGSIAETRILTDKFVPVIRAWDMTPGSPTRGDVLTIR
;
A
#
# COMPACT_ATOMS: atom_id res chain seq x y z
N ASP A 1 13.07 2.74 -32.19
CA ASP A 1 11.93 2.74 -31.27
C ASP A 1 12.35 3.17 -29.88
N THR A 2 12.28 4.48 -29.63
CA THR A 2 12.62 5.07 -28.33
C THR A 2 11.38 4.98 -27.45
N HIS A 3 11.33 3.97 -26.58
CA HIS A 3 10.33 3.92 -25.54
C HIS A 3 10.52 5.15 -24.64
N LEU A 4 9.53 6.06 -24.65
CA LEU A 4 9.38 7.12 -23.68
C LEU A 4 9.20 6.45 -22.31
N GLY A 5 10.29 6.12 -21.64
CA GLY A 5 10.29 5.88 -20.21
C GLY A 5 9.81 7.18 -19.59
N ALA A 6 8.51 7.28 -19.29
CA ALA A 6 7.98 8.35 -18.48
C ALA A 6 8.80 8.35 -17.20
N ALA A 7 9.75 9.28 -17.09
CA ALA A 7 10.35 9.61 -15.82
C ALA A 7 9.17 9.81 -14.88
N GLN A 8 9.08 9.02 -13.81
CA GLN A 8 8.04 9.10 -12.81
C GLN A 8 7.97 10.57 -12.37
N GLN A 9 7.04 11.34 -12.96
CA GLN A 9 6.89 12.75 -12.62
C GLN A 9 6.54 12.78 -11.13
N SER A 10 7.34 13.50 -10.35
CA SER A 10 7.05 13.72 -8.94
C SER A 10 5.62 14.25 -8.84
N LEU A 11 4.79 13.57 -8.06
CA LEU A 11 3.41 13.99 -7.88
C LEU A 11 3.37 15.42 -7.37
N ARG A 12 2.46 16.23 -7.92
CA ARG A 12 2.27 17.60 -7.44
C ARG A 12 1.79 17.55 -5.99
N PRO A 13 2.33 18.40 -5.10
CA PRO A 13 1.86 18.44 -3.73
C PRO A 13 0.39 18.86 -3.69
N PRO A 14 -0.39 18.39 -2.70
CA PRO A 14 -1.76 18.83 -2.51
C PRO A 14 -1.85 20.36 -2.40
N ALA A 15 -2.80 20.96 -3.10
CA ALA A 15 -3.02 22.42 -3.07
C ALA A 15 -3.50 22.94 -1.69
N ARG A 16 -3.96 22.03 -0.82
CA ARG A 16 -4.38 22.30 0.57
C ARG A 16 -3.98 21.10 1.44
N ALA A 17 -3.80 21.35 2.73
CA ALA A 17 -3.68 20.30 3.72
C ALA A 17 -4.84 19.28 3.60
N LEU A 18 -4.48 18.01 3.50
CA LEU A 18 -5.44 16.91 3.43
C LEU A 18 -6.06 16.67 4.81
N SER A 19 -7.33 16.27 4.84
CA SER A 19 -7.92 15.73 6.07
C SER A 19 -7.23 14.40 6.44
N HIS A 20 -7.38 13.96 7.70
CA HIS A 20 -6.79 12.70 8.16
C HIS A 20 -7.09 11.51 7.25
N TRP A 21 -8.34 11.40 6.79
CA TRP A 21 -8.75 10.32 5.88
C TRP A 21 -8.04 10.40 4.52
N HIS A 22 -8.02 11.57 3.88
CA HIS A 22 -7.33 11.74 2.60
C HIS A 22 -5.81 11.57 2.72
N LEU A 23 -5.21 12.02 3.82
CA LEU A 23 -3.79 11.82 4.09
C LEU A 23 -3.46 10.33 4.24
N ALA A 24 -4.26 9.59 5.00
CA ALA A 24 -4.08 8.15 5.17
C ALA A 24 -4.21 7.41 3.83
N LEU A 25 -5.20 7.77 3.01
CA LEU A 25 -5.38 7.19 1.68
C LEU A 25 -4.23 7.52 0.73
N ALA A 26 -3.80 8.78 0.67
CA ALA A 26 -2.70 9.23 -0.18
C ALA A 26 -1.36 8.61 0.25
N LEU A 27 -1.14 8.45 1.56
CA LEU A 27 0.00 7.71 2.09
C LEU A 27 -0.07 6.26 1.64
N ALA A 28 -1.17 5.55 1.91
CA ALA A 28 -1.36 4.15 1.55
C ALA A 28 -1.20 3.87 0.04
N ALA A 29 -1.65 4.79 -0.81
CA ALA A 29 -1.49 4.74 -2.25
C ALA A 29 -0.04 5.00 -2.74
N GLY A 30 0.88 5.34 -1.84
CA GLY A 30 2.25 5.73 -2.16
C GLY A 30 2.38 7.12 -2.80
N ALA A 31 1.31 7.91 -2.79
CA ALA A 31 1.29 9.26 -3.37
C ALA A 31 1.98 10.28 -2.47
N ILE A 32 2.05 10.01 -1.16
CA ILE A 32 2.73 10.84 -0.17
C ILE A 32 3.73 9.97 0.59
N SER A 33 4.87 10.55 0.92
CA SER A 33 5.88 10.01 1.82
C SER A 33 6.53 11.15 2.59
N GLY A 34 7.06 10.90 3.78
CA GLY A 34 7.71 11.96 4.54
C GLY A 34 8.09 11.59 5.96
N VAL A 35 8.64 12.57 6.68
CA VAL A 35 9.04 12.43 8.08
C VAL A 35 7.84 12.70 8.99
N VAL A 36 7.55 11.77 9.89
CA VAL A 36 6.56 11.90 10.96
C VAL A 36 7.29 12.02 12.29
N ARG A 37 6.93 13.05 13.06
CA ARG A 37 7.47 13.29 14.40
C ARG A 37 6.35 13.18 15.43
N SER A 38 6.52 12.31 16.42
CA SER A 38 5.57 12.24 17.54
C SER A 38 5.86 13.33 18.56
N LYS A 39 4.86 13.66 19.38
CA LYS A 39 5.03 14.56 20.54
C LYS A 39 6.04 14.03 21.57
N THR A 40 6.26 12.72 21.58
CA THR A 40 7.21 12.03 22.47
C THR A 40 8.62 11.93 21.88
N GLY A 41 8.89 12.56 20.73
CA GLY A 41 10.22 12.63 20.12
C GLY A 41 10.56 11.49 19.16
N ARG A 42 9.62 10.57 18.89
CA ARG A 42 9.81 9.51 17.87
C ARG A 42 9.88 10.13 16.48
N VAL A 43 10.84 9.72 15.67
CA VAL A 43 11.04 10.21 14.30
C VAL A 43 11.02 9.03 13.34
N LEU A 44 10.03 9.00 12.46
CA LEU A 44 9.86 7.95 11.46
C LEU A 44 9.89 8.56 10.05
N VAL A 45 10.63 7.96 9.12
CA VAL A 45 10.45 8.24 7.69
C VAL A 45 9.45 7.24 7.14
N VAL A 46 8.29 7.71 6.73
CA VAL A 46 7.16 6.88 6.32
C VAL A 46 7.00 6.93 4.80
N LYS A 47 6.82 5.75 4.19
CA LYS A 47 6.49 5.57 2.79
C LYS A 47 5.38 4.53 2.70
N GLY A 48 4.27 4.90 2.08
CA GLY A 48 3.29 3.90 1.67
C GLY A 48 3.55 3.38 0.27
N ASP A 49 2.93 2.26 -0.01
CA ASP A 49 2.99 1.52 -1.26
C ASP A 49 1.71 0.72 -1.39
N THR A 50 1.33 0.37 -2.62
CA THR A 50 0.22 -0.52 -2.89
C THR A 50 0.68 -1.58 -3.86
N HIS A 51 0.57 -2.83 -3.46
CA HIS A 51 0.81 -3.94 -4.39
C HIS A 51 -0.50 -4.56 -4.82
N LYS A 52 -0.48 -5.06 -6.06
CA LYS A 52 -1.55 -5.88 -6.59
C LYS A 52 -1.36 -7.31 -6.10
N ASP A 53 -2.41 -7.86 -5.54
CA ASP A 53 -2.53 -9.27 -5.19
C ASP A 53 -3.76 -9.85 -5.91
N LYS A 54 -3.95 -11.17 -5.84
CA LYS A 54 -5.08 -11.85 -6.47
C LYS A 54 -5.67 -12.89 -5.54
N THR A 55 -6.97 -12.80 -5.30
CA THR A 55 -7.72 -13.82 -4.55
C THR A 55 -8.43 -14.74 -5.53
N LEU A 56 -8.34 -16.05 -5.28
CA LEU A 56 -9.04 -17.07 -6.05
C LEU A 56 -10.19 -17.63 -5.20
N GLN A 57 -11.41 -17.55 -5.73
CA GLN A 57 -12.58 -18.25 -5.19
C GLN A 57 -13.00 -19.33 -6.19
N ARG A 58 -13.27 -20.54 -5.68
CA ARG A 58 -13.73 -21.69 -6.47
C ARG A 58 -15.15 -22.02 -6.06
N GLU A 59 -16.03 -22.09 -7.03
CA GLU A 59 -17.42 -22.48 -6.85
C GLU A 59 -17.67 -23.76 -7.64
N PHE A 60 -18.35 -24.72 -7.02
CA PHE A 60 -18.70 -25.98 -7.65
C PHE A 60 -20.22 -26.06 -7.78
N THR A 61 -20.69 -26.47 -8.96
CA THR A 61 -22.11 -26.69 -9.21
C THR A 61 -22.30 -28.08 -9.78
N GLU A 62 -23.07 -28.89 -9.08
CA GLU A 62 -23.50 -30.19 -9.58
C GLU A 62 -24.66 -30.00 -10.57
N ARG A 63 -24.57 -30.64 -11.73
CA ARG A 63 -25.59 -30.59 -12.78
C ARG A 63 -26.52 -31.80 -12.67
N GLU A 64 -27.68 -31.73 -13.32
CA GLU A 64 -28.69 -32.80 -13.33
C GLU A 64 -28.15 -34.13 -13.92
N ASP A 65 -27.12 -34.08 -14.76
CA ASP A 65 -26.44 -35.26 -15.32
C ASP A 65 -25.37 -35.87 -14.39
N GLY A 66 -25.25 -35.36 -13.16
CA GLY A 66 -24.25 -35.78 -12.18
C GLY A 66 -22.84 -35.25 -12.46
N SER A 67 -22.65 -34.42 -13.49
CA SER A 67 -21.36 -33.76 -13.74
C SER A 67 -21.14 -32.58 -12.79
N ILE A 68 -19.88 -32.29 -12.48
CA ILE A 68 -19.48 -31.14 -11.65
C ILE A 68 -18.93 -30.04 -12.55
N ALA A 69 -19.50 -28.84 -12.45
CA ALA A 69 -18.96 -27.61 -12.99
C ALA A 69 -18.06 -26.94 -11.94
N GLU A 70 -16.87 -26.48 -12.32
CA GLU A 70 -16.04 -25.61 -11.48
C GLU A 70 -15.97 -24.21 -12.11
N THR A 71 -16.36 -23.19 -11.35
CA THR A 71 -16.16 -21.78 -11.67
C THR A 71 -15.03 -21.21 -10.82
N ARG A 72 -14.04 -20.61 -11.48
CA ARG A 72 -12.90 -19.93 -10.83
C ARG A 72 -13.06 -18.42 -10.96
N ILE A 73 -13.31 -17.76 -9.84
CA ILE A 73 -13.40 -16.30 -9.75
C ILE A 73 -12.04 -15.77 -9.29
N LEU A 74 -11.37 -15.01 -10.15
CA LEU A 74 -10.11 -14.36 -9.84
C LEU A 74 -10.38 -12.87 -9.62
N THR A 75 -10.18 -12.40 -8.39
CA THR A 75 -10.39 -11.00 -8.01
C THR A 75 -9.06 -10.33 -7.73
N ASP A 76 -8.78 -9.25 -8.44
CA ASP A 76 -7.62 -8.42 -8.16
C ASP A 76 -7.85 -7.62 -6.86
N LYS A 77 -6.86 -7.67 -5.96
CA LYS A 77 -6.88 -7.00 -4.66
C LYS A 77 -5.75 -5.98 -4.60
N PHE A 78 -6.07 -4.73 -4.29
CA PHE A 78 -5.07 -3.70 -4.01
C PHE A 78 -4.75 -3.70 -2.51
N VAL A 79 -3.53 -4.11 -2.16
CA VAL A 79 -3.10 -4.26 -0.77
C VAL A 79 -2.19 -3.09 -0.38
N PRO A 80 -2.67 -2.15 0.44
CA PRO A 80 -1.84 -1.06 0.93
C PRO A 80 -0.83 -1.59 1.94
N VAL A 81 0.39 -1.07 1.87
CA VAL A 81 1.47 -1.35 2.81
C VAL A 81 2.11 -0.03 3.18
N ILE A 82 2.21 0.26 4.48
CA ILE A 82 2.92 1.44 4.97
C ILE A 82 4.18 0.96 5.69
N ARG A 83 5.34 1.44 5.22
CA ARG A 83 6.63 1.18 5.87
C ARG A 83 7.13 2.44 6.57
N ALA A 84 7.75 2.26 7.72
CA ALA A 84 8.33 3.33 8.52
C ALA A 84 9.77 2.97 8.90
N TRP A 85 10.72 3.76 8.45
CA TRP A 85 12.11 3.68 8.89
C TRP A 85 12.26 4.46 10.20
N ASP A 86 12.65 3.79 11.28
CA ASP A 86 12.86 4.43 12.57
C ASP A 86 14.19 5.18 12.60
N MET A 87 14.12 6.50 12.67
CA MET A 87 15.27 7.40 12.78
C MET A 87 15.37 8.03 14.18
N THR A 88 14.61 7.53 15.16
CA THR A 88 14.58 8.07 16.51
C THR A 88 15.94 7.88 17.20
N PRO A 89 16.62 8.96 17.63
CA PRO A 89 17.87 8.85 18.38
C PRO A 89 17.68 8.06 19.68
N GLY A 90 18.58 7.12 19.96
CA GLY A 90 18.50 6.28 21.17
C GLY A 90 17.40 5.21 21.17
N SER A 91 16.58 5.11 20.11
CA SER A 91 15.61 4.03 20.00
C SER A 91 16.30 2.68 19.79
N PRO A 92 15.82 1.60 20.44
CA PRO A 92 16.36 0.25 20.21
C PRO A 92 16.12 -0.24 18.78
N THR A 93 15.11 0.31 18.09
CA THR A 93 14.79 -0.02 16.69
C THR A 93 15.36 1.00 15.71
N ARG A 94 16.25 1.89 16.14
CA ARG A 94 16.84 2.89 15.25
C ARG A 94 17.57 2.20 14.10
N GLY A 95 17.18 2.55 12.87
CA GLY A 95 17.69 1.91 11.66
C GLY A 95 16.74 0.88 11.06
N ASP A 96 15.78 0.37 11.83
CA ASP A 96 14.86 -0.68 11.39
C ASP A 96 13.73 -0.13 10.50
N VAL A 97 13.29 -0.97 9.57
CA VAL A 97 12.09 -0.72 8.76
C VAL A 97 10.92 -1.50 9.34
N LEU A 98 9.96 -0.77 9.89
CA LEU A 98 8.73 -1.29 10.50
C LEU A 98 7.61 -1.30 9.46
N THR A 99 6.70 -2.27 9.55
CA THR A 99 5.45 -2.27 8.77
C THR A 99 4.32 -1.78 9.68
N ILE A 100 3.62 -0.72 9.26
CA ILE A 100 2.41 -0.22 9.92
C ILE A 100 1.22 -0.95 9.31
N ARG A 101 0.44 -1.61 10.18
CA ARG A 101 -0.78 -2.36 9.82
C ARG A 101 -2.01 -1.60 10.28
#